data_AF-A0A8S3HE68-F1
#
_entry.id   AF-A0A8S3HE68-F1
#
_cell.length_a   1.000
_cell.length_b   1.000
_cell.length_c   1.000
_cell.angle_alpha   90.00
_cell.angle_beta   90.00
_cell.angle_gamma   90.00
#
_symmetry.space_group_name_H-M   'P 1'
#
loop_
_entity.id
_entity.type
_entity.pdbx_description
1 polymer ?
#
loop_
_entity_poly.entity_id
_entity_poly.type
_entity_poly.pdbx_seq_one_letter_code
_entity_poly.pdbx_strand_id
1 'polypeptide(L)'
;IFFYFKVEVFVGGYPSECIGTGTCDFQWLSSQTPTVSAVSQNSMTLTITGTGFSTTTNANKVIIGTSGSCTVASATTTQIICTISAAPSGTYNVQVNVDGKGLASAISSFSVT
;
A
#
# COMPACT_ATOMS: atom_id res chain seq x y z
N ILE A 1 -23.44 4.74 -7.18
CA ILE A 1 -22.95 5.90 -6.40
C ILE A 1 -21.47 6.02 -6.67
N PHE A 2 -21.05 7.06 -7.41
CA PHE A 2 -19.65 7.36 -7.70
C PHE A 2 -19.20 8.43 -6.71
N PHE A 3 -18.12 8.18 -5.98
CA PHE A 3 -17.49 9.16 -5.08
C PHE A 3 -16.42 9.92 -5.87
N TYR A 4 -16.60 11.23 -6.03
CA TYR A 4 -15.56 12.13 -6.54
C TYR A 4 -14.86 12.76 -5.33
N PHE A 5 -13.53 12.59 -5.24
CA PHE A 5 -12.71 13.32 -4.26
C PHE A 5 -12.09 14.52 -4.97
N LYS A 6 -12.36 15.72 -4.46
CA LYS A 6 -11.77 16.96 -4.98
C LYS A 6 -10.37 17.14 -4.39
N VAL A 7 -9.36 17.21 -5.24
CA VAL A 7 -7.96 17.51 -4.85
C VAL A 7 -7.68 18.96 -5.21
N GLU A 8 -7.22 19.76 -4.24
CA GLU A 8 -6.80 21.16 -4.43
C GLU A 8 -5.34 21.33 -4.00
N VAL A 9 -4.55 22.02 -4.83
CA VAL A 9 -3.14 22.34 -4.56
C VAL A 9 -2.99 23.84 -4.37
N PHE A 10 -2.19 24.27 -3.39
CA PHE A 10 -1.93 25.69 -3.12
C PHE A 10 -0.45 26.00 -3.33
N VAL A 11 -0.14 27.09 -4.04
CA VAL A 11 1.23 27.64 -4.16
C VAL A 11 1.21 29.06 -3.60
N GLY A 12 1.93 29.28 -2.50
CA GLY A 12 1.96 30.59 -1.83
C GLY A 12 0.61 31.05 -1.25
N GLY A 13 -0.31 30.11 -0.98
CA GLY A 13 -1.66 30.42 -0.45
C GLY A 13 -2.72 30.67 -1.52
N TYR A 14 -2.37 30.62 -2.81
CA TYR A 14 -3.30 30.71 -3.92
C TYR A 14 -3.67 29.32 -4.45
N PRO A 15 -4.96 29.01 -4.65
CA PRO A 15 -5.37 27.75 -5.26
C PRO A 15 -4.81 27.67 -6.68
N SER A 16 -4.12 26.58 -6.98
CA SER A 16 -3.51 26.32 -8.28
C SER A 16 -4.50 25.57 -9.16
N GLU A 17 -4.77 26.12 -10.33
CA GLU A 17 -5.50 25.43 -11.39
C GLU A 17 -4.52 24.70 -12.30
N CYS A 18 -4.93 23.55 -12.77
CA CYS A 18 -4.12 22.76 -13.68
C CYS A 18 -4.23 23.37 -15.09
N ILE A 19 -3.16 24.02 -15.56
CA ILE A 19 -3.15 24.75 -16.83
C ILE A 19 -2.47 23.88 -17.92
N GLY A 20 -3.28 23.30 -18.80
CA GLY A 20 -2.87 22.52 -19.97
C GLY A 20 -4.09 22.07 -20.79
N THR A 21 -3.86 21.47 -21.97
CA THR A 21 -4.93 20.85 -22.79
C THR A 21 -5.33 19.46 -22.29
N GLY A 22 -4.86 19.05 -21.10
CA GLY A 22 -5.17 17.78 -20.46
C GLY A 22 -6.24 17.91 -19.38
N THR A 23 -6.99 16.84 -19.16
CA THR A 23 -7.89 16.72 -18.01
C THR A 23 -7.07 16.43 -16.75
N CYS A 24 -7.20 17.28 -15.74
CA CYS A 24 -6.54 17.07 -14.44
C CYS A 24 -7.43 16.25 -13.52
N ASP A 25 -7.99 15.21 -14.14
CA ASP A 25 -8.86 14.23 -13.54
C ASP A 25 -8.01 13.13 -12.93
N PHE A 26 -8.29 12.81 -11.67
CA PHE A 26 -7.71 11.66 -11.00
C PHE A 26 -8.69 10.49 -11.12
N GLN A 27 -8.35 9.52 -11.97
CA GLN A 27 -9.11 8.26 -12.03
C GLN A 27 -8.46 7.21 -11.13
N TRP A 28 -9.26 6.62 -10.24
CA TRP A 28 -8.92 5.36 -9.61
C TRP A 28 -8.98 4.25 -10.65
N LEU A 29 -7.82 3.93 -11.22
CA LEU A 29 -7.67 2.79 -12.12
C LEU A 29 -7.39 1.55 -11.27
N SER A 30 -8.35 0.63 -11.20
CA SER A 30 -8.18 -0.66 -10.53
C SER A 30 -7.00 -1.46 -11.09
N SER A 31 -6.60 -1.21 -12.35
CA SER A 31 -5.41 -1.78 -12.97
C SER A 31 -4.08 -1.22 -12.42
N GLN A 32 -4.10 -0.07 -11.75
CA GLN A 32 -2.93 0.56 -11.14
C GLN A 32 -2.92 0.47 -9.62
N THR A 33 -4.07 0.20 -9.00
CA THR A 33 -4.16 -0.11 -7.57
C THR A 33 -3.46 -1.45 -7.30
N PRO A 34 -2.50 -1.50 -6.36
CA PRO A 34 -1.90 -2.77 -5.97
C PRO A 34 -2.95 -3.68 -5.34
N THR A 35 -2.72 -4.99 -5.35
CA THR A 35 -3.61 -5.95 -4.69
C THR A 35 -2.79 -6.90 -3.83
N VAL A 36 -3.34 -7.32 -2.70
CA VAL A 36 -2.79 -8.38 -1.86
C VAL A 36 -3.68 -9.61 -2.03
N SER A 37 -3.15 -10.69 -2.58
CA SER A 37 -3.90 -11.93 -2.80
C SER A 37 -3.74 -12.93 -1.66
N ALA A 38 -2.55 -12.98 -1.04
CA ALA A 38 -2.26 -13.90 0.04
C ALA A 38 -1.18 -13.35 0.97
N VAL A 39 -1.27 -13.74 2.24
CA VAL A 39 -0.22 -13.50 3.24
C VAL A 39 0.08 -14.81 3.94
N SER A 40 1.36 -15.13 4.04
CA SER A 40 1.84 -16.24 4.85
C SER A 40 2.94 -15.77 5.79
N GLN A 41 2.94 -16.31 7.00
CA GLN A 41 3.96 -16.04 8.00
C GLN A 41 4.76 -17.31 8.26
N ASN A 42 6.08 -17.16 8.36
CA ASN A 42 6.99 -18.16 8.86
C ASN A 42 7.89 -17.52 9.94
N SER A 43 7.61 -17.82 11.21
CA SER A 43 8.26 -17.15 12.35
C SER A 43 8.13 -15.63 12.26
N MET A 44 9.23 -14.87 12.20
CA MET A 44 9.21 -13.40 12.03
C MET A 44 9.15 -12.95 10.57
N THR A 45 9.21 -13.86 9.60
CA THR A 45 9.18 -13.53 8.17
C THR A 45 7.76 -13.58 7.63
N LEU A 46 7.31 -12.46 7.08
CA LEU A 46 6.03 -12.32 6.42
C LEU A 46 6.24 -12.30 4.89
N THR A 47 5.53 -13.17 4.18
CA THR A 47 5.50 -13.20 2.72
C THR A 47 4.13 -12.74 2.25
N ILE A 48 4.12 -11.63 1.52
CA ILE A 48 2.91 -11.02 0.95
C ILE A 48 2.95 -11.27 -0.55
N THR A 49 1.91 -11.90 -1.08
CA THR A 49 1.74 -12.14 -2.52
C THR A 49 0.63 -11.25 -3.05
N GLY A 50 0.80 -10.74 -4.26
CA GLY A 50 -0.11 -9.77 -4.84
C GLY A 50 0.29 -9.29 -6.22
N THR A 51 -0.16 -8.09 -6.58
CA THR A 51 0.21 -7.42 -7.82
C THR A 51 0.40 -5.92 -7.60
N GLY A 52 1.18 -5.29 -8.48
CA GLY A 52 1.34 -3.84 -8.49
C GLY A 52 2.28 -3.29 -7.43
N PHE A 53 3.01 -4.14 -6.70
CA PHE A 53 4.03 -3.70 -5.76
C PHE A 53 5.21 -3.00 -6.45
N SER A 54 5.98 -2.23 -5.69
CA SER A 54 7.22 -1.63 -6.17
C SER A 54 8.39 -2.62 -6.04
N THR A 55 9.33 -2.60 -6.98
CA THR A 55 10.59 -3.35 -6.86
C THR A 55 11.58 -2.69 -5.89
N THR A 56 11.33 -1.44 -5.50
CA THR A 56 12.12 -0.71 -4.50
C THR A 56 11.55 -1.01 -3.12
N THR A 57 12.34 -1.60 -2.23
CA THR A 57 11.92 -2.01 -0.88
C THR A 57 11.31 -0.86 -0.08
N ASN A 58 11.99 0.29 -0.02
CA ASN A 58 11.54 1.48 0.71
C ASN A 58 10.25 2.12 0.18
N ALA A 59 9.85 1.80 -1.05
CA ALA A 59 8.61 2.28 -1.64
C ALA A 59 7.40 1.40 -1.29
N ASN A 60 7.60 0.29 -0.56
CA ASN A 60 6.52 -0.55 -0.05
C ASN A 60 6.46 -0.43 1.47
N LYS A 61 5.38 0.14 2.00
CA LYS A 61 5.14 0.27 3.44
C LYS A 61 4.11 -0.78 3.87
N VAL A 62 4.51 -1.67 4.77
CA VAL A 62 3.66 -2.75 5.30
C VAL A 62 3.26 -2.42 6.73
N ILE A 63 1.95 -2.40 6.98
CA ILE A 63 1.34 -2.13 8.27
C ILE A 63 0.61 -3.41 8.73
N ILE A 64 0.82 -3.79 9.99
CA ILE A 64 0.23 -4.98 10.62
C ILE A 64 -0.68 -4.53 11.76
N GLY A 65 -2.00 -4.69 11.58
CA GLY A 65 -2.97 -4.25 12.59
C GLY A 65 -2.96 -2.73 12.80
N THR A 66 -3.01 -2.29 14.06
CA THR A 66 -3.08 -0.85 14.42
C THR A 66 -1.73 -0.18 14.61
N SER A 67 -0.72 -0.92 15.08
CA SER A 67 0.61 -0.37 15.41
C SER A 67 1.78 -1.25 14.95
N GLY A 68 1.49 -2.42 14.40
CA GLY A 68 2.52 -3.34 13.95
C GLY A 68 3.14 -2.90 12.64
N SER A 69 4.41 -3.20 12.46
CA SER A 69 5.13 -2.88 11.24
C SER A 69 6.06 -4.01 10.83
N CYS A 70 6.43 -3.99 9.55
CA CYS A 70 7.27 -4.99 8.93
C CYS A 70 8.35 -4.29 8.10
N THR A 71 9.61 -4.64 8.33
CA THR A 71 10.74 -4.10 7.57
C THR A 71 10.90 -4.91 6.29
N VAL A 72 10.66 -4.28 5.13
CA VAL A 72 10.75 -4.96 3.83
C VAL A 72 12.20 -5.32 3.51
N ALA A 73 12.47 -6.62 3.42
CA ALA A 73 13.78 -7.17 3.09
C ALA A 73 13.98 -7.27 1.57
N SER A 74 12.93 -7.66 0.83
CA SER A 74 12.95 -7.71 -0.63
C SER A 74 11.55 -7.50 -1.20
N ALA A 75 11.46 -6.86 -2.37
CA ALA A 75 10.21 -6.64 -3.06
C ALA A 75 10.34 -6.86 -4.57
N THR A 76 9.33 -7.48 -5.15
CA THR A 76 9.10 -7.61 -6.59
C THR A 76 7.72 -7.04 -6.90
N THR A 77 7.32 -6.99 -8.17
CA THR A 77 5.99 -6.51 -8.56
C THR A 77 4.84 -7.38 -8.05
N THR A 78 5.12 -8.60 -7.60
CA THR A 78 4.13 -9.61 -7.18
C THR A 78 4.36 -10.19 -5.79
N GLN A 79 5.50 -9.90 -5.16
CA GLN A 79 5.84 -10.44 -3.85
C GLN A 79 6.60 -9.43 -3.00
N ILE A 80 6.26 -9.34 -1.71
CA ILE A 80 7.01 -8.62 -0.70
C ILE A 80 7.40 -9.63 0.39
N ILE A 81 8.69 -9.65 0.74
CA ILE A 81 9.19 -10.38 1.89
C ILE A 81 9.65 -9.35 2.91
N CYS A 82 9.10 -9.42 4.11
CA CYS A 82 9.43 -8.49 5.18
C CYS A 82 9.59 -9.21 6.52
N THR A 83 10.32 -8.59 7.43
CA THR A 83 10.53 -9.10 8.79
C THR A 83 9.70 -8.29 9.78
N ILE A 84 8.86 -8.95 10.57
CA ILE A 84 8.01 -8.34 11.58
C ILE A 84 8.91 -7.73 12.66
N SER A 85 8.91 -6.40 12.78
CA SER A 85 9.75 -5.67 13.73
C SER A 85 9.04 -5.43 15.07
N ALA A 86 7.72 -5.28 15.03
CA ALA A 86 6.88 -5.17 16.22
C ALA A 86 5.46 -5.62 15.88
N ALA A 87 4.99 -6.70 16.50
CA ALA A 87 3.59 -7.09 16.55
C ALA A 87 3.38 -7.98 17.79
N PRO A 88 2.34 -7.74 18.61
CA PRO A 88 1.94 -8.71 19.64
C PRO A 88 1.49 -10.03 18.98
N SER A 89 1.39 -11.11 19.75
CA SER A 89 0.76 -12.34 19.29
C SER A 89 -0.75 -12.10 19.08
N GLY A 90 -1.29 -12.48 17.93
CA GLY A 90 -2.69 -12.24 17.61
C GLY A 90 -2.99 -12.30 16.12
N THR A 91 -4.27 -12.19 15.77
CA THR A 91 -4.69 -12.12 14.36
C THR A 91 -4.75 -10.66 13.92
N TYR A 92 -4.02 -10.34 12.85
CA TYR A 92 -3.89 -9.01 12.31
C TYR A 92 -4.23 -8.96 10.84
N ASN A 93 -4.74 -7.80 10.42
CA ASN A 93 -4.89 -7.46 9.02
C ASN A 93 -3.58 -6.87 8.50
N VAL A 94 -3.17 -7.26 7.29
CA VAL A 94 -2.05 -6.64 6.59
C VAL A 94 -2.55 -5.58 5.63
N GLN A 95 -1.92 -4.43 5.69
CA GLN A 95 -2.11 -3.35 4.74
C GLN A 95 -0.78 -3.04 4.07
N VAL A 96 -0.79 -2.89 2.75
CA VAL A 96 0.39 -2.52 1.95
C VAL A 96 0.10 -1.21 1.24
N ASN A 97 0.91 -0.19 1.53
CA ASN A 97 0.90 1.07 0.80
C ASN A 97 2.14 1.14 -0.10
N VAL A 98 1.93 1.38 -1.39
CA VAL A 98 3.00 1.50 -2.38
C VAL A 98 3.12 2.96 -2.78
N ASP A 99 4.30 3.56 -2.62
CA ASP A 99 4.54 4.95 -3.01
C ASP A 99 4.22 5.16 -4.50
N GLY A 100 3.46 6.21 -4.80
CA GLY A 100 2.99 6.51 -6.15
C GLY A 100 1.81 5.66 -6.66
N LYS A 101 1.36 4.64 -5.91
CA LYS A 101 0.18 3.82 -6.28
C LYS A 101 -0.90 3.72 -5.20
N GLY A 102 -0.56 4.03 -3.95
CA GLY A 102 -1.48 4.05 -2.83
C GLY A 102 -1.68 2.69 -2.15
N LEU A 103 -2.79 2.57 -1.44
CA LEU A 103 -3.12 1.39 -0.61
C LEU A 103 -3.62 0.23 -1.47
N ALA A 104 -3.15 -0.97 -1.20
CA ALA A 104 -3.57 -2.16 -1.90
C ALA A 104 -5.05 -2.53 -1.61
N SER A 105 -5.80 -2.92 -2.64
CA SER A 105 -7.27 -3.09 -2.59
C SER A 105 -7.77 -4.37 -1.90
N ALA A 106 -6.94 -5.06 -1.12
CA ALA A 106 -7.34 -6.30 -0.46
C ALA A 106 -6.76 -6.38 0.96
N ILE A 107 -7.61 -6.82 1.89
CA ILE A 107 -7.26 -7.02 3.29
C ILE A 107 -7.11 -8.52 3.50
N SER A 108 -5.88 -8.98 3.67
CA SER A 108 -5.58 -10.34 4.09
C SER A 108 -5.30 -10.35 5.60
N SER A 109 -6.02 -11.20 6.33
CA SER A 109 -5.75 -11.47 7.74
C SER A 109 -4.74 -12.61 7.88
N PHE A 110 -3.85 -12.50 8.87
CA PHE A 110 -2.92 -13.57 9.26
C PHE A 110 -2.77 -13.57 10.78
N SER A 111 -2.36 -14.70 11.35
CA SER A 111 -2.14 -14.83 12.78
C SER A 111 -0.64 -14.83 13.09
N VAL A 112 -0.20 -13.80 13.81
CA VAL A 112 1.11 -13.76 14.46
C VAL A 112 1.07 -14.70 15.65
N THR A 113 1.80 -15.81 15.54
CA THR A 113 2.02 -16.78 16.63
C THR A 113 3.35 -16.52 17.29
#